data_AF-A0A257XTF6-F1
#
_entry.id   AF-A0A257XTF6-F1
#
_cell.length_a   1.000
_cell.length_b   1.000
_cell.length_c   1.000
_cell.angle_alpha   90.00
_cell.angle_beta   90.00
_cell.angle_gamma   90.00
#
_symmetry.space_group_name_H-M   'P 1'
#
loop_
_entity.id
_entity.type
_entity.pdbx_description
1 polymer ?
#
loop_
_entity_poly.entity_id
_entity_poly.type
_entity_poly.pdbx_seq_one_letter_code
_entity_poly.pdbx_strand_id
1 'polypeptide(L)'
;MRESEVSPSALQAQRVGAVALRGKGLTTSGLANRIHVAPYALPYNELFSGITRHVGVRWSVTEEQTLQTLAEKRVKEAALQAAREKLGEHAAYRLERFMTYQEGWDSGRGGQLQLGSLEGLTKLLAMVDLGNRDAAIFMSPDGNVVVNWHRNQGSLLEIEIFQDTILCFDEAEDSEAFLSMDRFAVGEYFSHHE
;
A
#
# COMPACT_ATOMS: atom_id res chain seq x y z
N MET A 1 -27.19 21.83 52.94
CA MET A 1 -25.83 21.91 53.54
C MET A 1 -24.88 21.57 52.41
N ARG A 2 -24.18 22.55 51.80
CA ARG A 2 -22.88 23.12 52.23
C ARG A 2 -21.85 21.99 52.39
N GLU A 3 -20.72 21.89 51.68
CA GLU A 3 -19.81 22.78 50.91
C GLU A 3 -19.13 21.89 49.84
N SER A 4 -18.97 22.23 48.55
CA SER A 4 -18.03 23.16 47.93
C SER A 4 -16.57 23.09 48.43
N GLU A 5 -15.70 22.38 47.72
CA GLU A 5 -14.32 22.82 47.55
C GLU A 5 -13.89 22.73 46.08
N VAL A 6 -13.20 23.79 45.67
CA VAL A 6 -12.77 24.15 44.33
C VAL A 6 -11.27 23.88 44.23
N SER A 7 -10.85 23.37 43.05
CA SER A 7 -9.57 23.53 42.33
C SER A 7 -8.50 24.49 42.91
N PRO A 8 -7.17 24.29 42.68
CA PRO A 8 -6.61 24.56 41.34
C PRO A 8 -5.26 23.89 40.92
N SER A 9 -5.04 23.88 39.60
CA SER A 9 -3.81 24.16 38.81
C SER A 9 -2.40 23.81 39.34
N ALA A 10 -1.60 23.14 38.49
CA ALA A 10 -0.34 23.65 37.88
C ALA A 10 0.29 22.53 36.99
N LEU A 11 0.50 22.71 35.68
CA LEU A 11 1.61 23.40 34.98
C LEU A 11 3.00 22.73 35.09
N GLN A 12 3.62 22.57 33.91
CA GLN A 12 5.04 22.29 33.60
C GLN A 12 5.50 20.82 33.70
N ALA A 13 6.30 20.26 32.78
CA ALA A 13 7.35 20.91 32.00
C ALA A 13 7.58 20.29 30.60
N GLN A 14 7.90 21.18 29.66
CA GLN A 14 8.71 20.93 28.48
C GLN A 14 10.02 20.22 28.83
N ARG A 15 10.50 19.34 27.95
CA ARG A 15 11.94 19.17 27.75
C ARG A 15 12.29 19.18 26.27
N VAL A 16 13.00 20.26 25.94
CA VAL A 16 13.72 20.55 24.70
C VAL A 16 14.98 19.68 24.67
N GLY A 17 15.28 19.11 23.51
CA GLY A 17 16.57 18.52 23.19
C GLY A 17 17.09 19.11 21.87
N ALA A 18 17.50 20.38 21.90
CA ALA A 18 18.26 21.00 20.83
C ALA A 18 19.75 20.73 21.09
N VAL A 19 20.41 20.01 20.18
CA VAL A 19 21.87 19.91 20.15
C VAL A 19 22.40 20.94 19.17
N ALA A 20 23.12 21.92 19.70
CA ALA A 20 23.90 22.87 18.94
C ALA A 20 25.29 22.28 18.64
N LEU A 21 25.70 22.33 17.37
CA LEU A 21 27.10 22.22 16.98
C LEU A 21 27.43 23.33 15.97
N ARG A 22 27.96 24.46 16.49
CA ARG A 22 29.00 25.26 15.82
C ARG A 22 30.31 24.48 16.05
N GLY A 23 31.22 24.24 15.13
CA GLY A 23 31.50 24.82 13.82
C GLY A 23 33.02 24.95 13.74
N LYS A 24 33.66 24.45 12.67
CA LYS A 24 34.93 24.91 12.05
C LYS A 24 35.41 23.90 11.00
N GLY A 25 35.79 24.42 9.83
CA GLY A 25 36.70 23.73 8.89
C GLY A 25 36.11 23.41 7.53
N LEU A 26 36.15 24.38 6.61
CA LEU A 26 36.06 24.14 5.17
C LEU A 26 37.31 23.40 4.68
N THR A 27 37.14 22.26 4.02
CA THR A 27 38.00 21.84 2.89
C THR A 27 37.13 21.15 1.85
N THR A 28 37.20 21.66 0.62
CA THR A 28 36.53 21.16 -0.58
C THR A 28 37.19 19.89 -1.10
N SER A 29 36.48 18.77 -1.10
CA SER A 29 36.39 17.81 -2.22
C SER A 29 35.81 16.47 -1.75
N GLY A 30 34.84 15.97 -2.52
CA GLY A 30 34.46 14.56 -2.58
C GLY A 30 33.69 14.03 -1.37
N LEU A 31 32.36 13.97 -1.45
CA LEU A 31 31.57 12.93 -0.81
C LEU A 31 30.26 12.71 -1.57
N ALA A 32 30.16 11.53 -2.17
CA ALA A 32 28.94 10.98 -2.73
C ALA A 32 27.87 10.93 -1.63
N ASN A 33 26.71 11.53 -1.92
CA ASN A 33 25.58 11.52 -1.01
C ASN A 33 24.98 10.11 -0.94
N ARG A 34 25.24 9.43 0.17
CA ARG A 34 24.58 8.18 0.56
C ARG A 34 23.27 8.56 1.24
N ILE A 35 22.20 8.65 0.46
CA ILE A 35 20.84 8.81 1.02
C ILE A 35 20.42 7.44 1.55
N HIS A 36 20.43 7.27 2.86
CA HIS A 36 19.70 6.18 3.51
C HIS A 36 18.21 6.50 3.42
N VAL A 37 17.54 5.90 2.43
CA VAL A 37 16.07 5.92 2.34
C VAL A 37 15.54 4.83 3.27
N ALA A 38 14.78 5.22 4.30
CA ALA A 38 14.05 4.28 5.14
C ALA A 38 12.95 3.57 4.31
N PRO A 39 12.67 2.27 4.51
CA PRO A 39 11.82 1.47 3.63
C PRO A 39 10.32 1.61 3.93
N TYR A 40 9.85 2.83 4.23
CA TYR A 40 8.42 3.09 4.35
C TYR A 40 7.99 3.91 3.14
N ALA A 41 7.35 3.22 2.19
CA ALA A 41 6.68 3.85 1.06
C ALA A 41 5.62 4.82 1.58
N LEU A 42 5.88 6.13 1.45
CA LEU A 42 4.85 7.13 1.68
C LEU A 42 3.77 6.97 0.60
N PRO A 43 2.48 7.16 0.94
CA PRO A 43 1.41 7.18 -0.05
C PRO A 43 1.67 8.29 -1.07
N TYR A 44 1.46 7.98 -2.36
CA TYR A 44 1.73 8.83 -3.51
C TYR A 44 1.19 10.28 -3.36
N ASN A 45 0.06 10.44 -2.67
CA ASN A 45 -0.60 11.74 -2.50
C ASN A 45 0.13 12.72 -1.53
N GLU A 46 1.03 12.24 -0.66
CA GLU A 46 1.73 13.11 0.31
C GLU A 46 3.11 13.60 -0.15
N LEU A 47 3.73 12.94 -1.12
CA LEU A 47 5.03 13.34 -1.66
C LEU A 47 4.97 14.66 -2.46
N PHE A 48 3.81 14.99 -3.03
CA PHE A 48 3.63 16.16 -3.91
C PHE A 48 3.07 17.41 -3.20
N SER A 49 2.37 17.25 -2.07
CA SER A 49 1.76 18.39 -1.35
C SER A 49 2.75 19.15 -0.45
N GLY A 50 3.84 18.51 -0.01
CA GLY A 50 4.81 19.10 0.91
C GLY A 50 5.90 19.96 0.27
N ILE A 51 6.27 19.72 -1.00
CA ILE A 51 7.44 20.35 -1.65
C ILE A 51 7.05 21.62 -2.42
N THR A 52 5.76 21.86 -2.66
CA THR A 52 5.28 22.97 -3.50
C THR A 52 5.25 24.34 -2.83
N ARG A 53 5.60 24.48 -1.54
CA ARG A 53 5.41 25.77 -0.86
C ARG A 53 6.53 26.80 -0.91
N HIS A 54 7.80 26.51 -1.20
CA HIS A 54 8.86 27.53 -1.00
C HIS A 54 9.90 27.75 -2.11
N VAL A 55 9.82 27.09 -3.27
CA VAL A 55 10.68 27.43 -4.42
C VAL A 55 9.86 27.32 -5.69
N GLY A 56 9.69 28.43 -6.42
CA GLY A 56 8.95 28.49 -7.68
C GLY A 56 9.65 27.77 -8.84
N VAL A 57 9.95 26.48 -8.68
CA VAL A 57 10.43 25.62 -9.75
C VAL A 57 9.20 25.10 -10.47
N ARG A 58 8.88 25.74 -11.60
CA ARG A 58 7.88 25.22 -12.54
C ARG A 58 8.54 24.08 -13.30
N TRP A 59 8.22 22.85 -12.90
CA TRP A 59 8.60 21.65 -13.64
C TRP A 59 8.03 21.72 -15.06
N SER A 60 8.78 21.22 -16.02
CA SER A 60 8.27 21.06 -17.38
C SER A 60 7.27 19.89 -17.41
N VAL A 61 6.24 19.98 -18.24
CA VAL A 61 5.21 18.91 -18.41
C VAL A 61 5.87 17.56 -18.71
N THR A 62 7.01 17.55 -19.39
CA THR A 62 7.80 16.36 -19.72
C THR A 62 8.44 15.68 -18.52
N GLU A 63 8.88 16.43 -17.51
CA GLU A 63 9.47 15.85 -16.29
C GLU A 63 8.40 15.18 -15.43
N GLU A 64 7.23 15.80 -15.30
CA GLU A 64 6.11 15.26 -14.53
C GLU A 64 5.60 13.93 -15.11
N GLN A 65 5.43 13.86 -16.43
CA GLN A 65 5.04 12.63 -17.14
C GLN A 65 6.09 11.51 -16.98
N THR A 66 7.38 11.87 -16.98
CA THR A 66 8.47 10.89 -16.80
C THR A 66 8.44 10.31 -15.39
N LEU A 67 8.20 11.16 -14.37
CA LEU A 67 8.11 10.72 -12.98
C LEU A 67 6.89 9.82 -12.74
N GLN A 68 5.75 10.15 -13.32
CA GLN A 68 4.56 9.31 -13.24
C GLN A 68 4.80 7.93 -13.89
N THR A 69 5.35 7.90 -15.10
CA THR A 69 5.68 6.64 -15.80
C THR A 69 6.64 5.77 -14.97
N LEU A 70 7.64 6.38 -14.32
CA LEU A 70 8.58 5.65 -13.47
C LEU A 70 7.90 5.12 -12.20
N ALA A 71 6.99 5.89 -11.59
CA ALA A 71 6.24 5.47 -10.42
C ALA A 71 5.33 4.27 -10.75
N GLU A 72 4.57 4.36 -11.83
CA GLU A 72 3.71 3.26 -12.31
C GLU A 72 4.51 1.99 -12.57
N LYS A 73 5.67 2.12 -13.23
CA LYS A 73 6.58 1.00 -13.48
C LYS A 73 7.03 0.34 -12.17
N ARG A 74 7.40 1.13 -11.16
CA ARG A 74 7.85 0.61 -9.85
C ARG A 74 6.74 -0.14 -9.11
N VAL A 75 5.51 0.36 -9.14
CA VAL A 75 4.37 -0.32 -8.52
C VAL A 75 4.12 -1.67 -9.19
N LYS A 76 4.13 -1.71 -10.53
CA LYS A 76 3.99 -2.95 -11.30
C LYS A 76 5.09 -3.96 -10.99
N GLU A 77 6.35 -3.53 -10.98
CA GLU A 77 7.50 -4.39 -10.64
C GLU A 77 7.40 -4.92 -9.20
N ALA A 78 7.05 -4.07 -8.23
CA ALA A 78 6.90 -4.47 -6.83
C ALA A 78 5.77 -5.50 -6.64
N ALA A 79 4.62 -5.28 -7.28
CA ALA A 79 3.49 -6.22 -7.22
C ALA A 79 3.82 -7.57 -7.86
N LEU A 80 4.51 -7.58 -9.02
CA LEU A 80 4.98 -8.81 -9.67
C LEU A 80 5.97 -9.58 -8.78
N GLN A 81 6.93 -8.87 -8.18
CA GLN A 81 7.90 -9.50 -7.28
C GLN A 81 7.20 -10.10 -6.06
N ALA A 82 6.31 -9.35 -5.41
CA ALA A 82 5.56 -9.83 -4.26
C ALA A 82 4.68 -11.04 -4.60
N ALA A 83 3.95 -11.00 -5.72
CA ALA A 83 3.13 -12.11 -6.17
C ALA A 83 3.98 -13.36 -6.46
N ARG A 84 5.14 -13.20 -7.12
CA ARG A 84 6.07 -14.31 -7.40
C ARG A 84 6.58 -14.96 -6.12
N GLU A 85 7.00 -14.15 -5.16
CA GLU A 85 7.55 -14.61 -3.89
C GLU A 85 6.51 -15.27 -2.98
N LYS A 86 5.28 -14.73 -2.97
CA LYS A 86 4.24 -15.11 -1.99
C LYS A 86 3.15 -16.01 -2.53
N LEU A 87 2.89 -15.99 -3.84
CA LEU A 87 1.82 -16.74 -4.51
C LEU A 87 2.36 -17.66 -5.61
N GLY A 88 3.65 -17.57 -5.94
CA GLY A 88 4.32 -18.41 -6.92
C GLY A 88 4.27 -17.87 -8.37
N GLU A 89 4.95 -18.60 -9.26
CA GLU A 89 5.17 -18.19 -10.66
C GLU A 89 3.88 -18.08 -11.48
N HIS A 90 2.90 -18.96 -11.25
CA HIS A 90 1.63 -18.92 -11.97
C HIS A 90 0.83 -17.65 -11.68
N ALA A 91 0.80 -17.21 -10.42
CA ALA A 91 0.17 -15.98 -10.00
C ALA A 91 0.86 -14.75 -10.63
N ALA A 92 2.19 -14.70 -10.58
CA ALA A 92 2.98 -13.63 -11.18
C ALA A 92 2.78 -13.55 -12.70
N TYR A 93 2.82 -14.68 -13.40
CA TYR A 93 2.56 -14.73 -14.85
C TYR A 93 1.16 -14.19 -15.20
N ARG A 94 0.15 -14.55 -14.41
CA ARG A 94 -1.22 -14.09 -14.64
C ARG A 94 -1.37 -12.58 -14.40
N LEU A 95 -0.74 -12.07 -13.33
CA LEU A 95 -0.70 -10.65 -13.04
C LEU A 95 0.00 -9.85 -14.15
N GLU A 96 1.11 -10.38 -14.70
CA GLU A 96 1.80 -9.78 -15.86
C GLU A 96 0.87 -9.69 -17.08
N ARG A 97 0.06 -10.72 -17.34
CA ARG A 97 -0.93 -10.68 -18.42
C ARG A 97 -1.99 -9.59 -18.20
N PHE A 98 -2.48 -9.41 -16.98
CA PHE A 98 -3.47 -8.37 -16.67
C PHE A 98 -2.95 -6.97 -16.99
N MET A 99 -1.65 -6.71 -16.80
CA MET A 99 -1.03 -5.43 -17.15
C MET A 99 -1.04 -5.11 -18.65
N THR A 100 -1.32 -6.11 -19.50
CA THR A 100 -1.43 -5.95 -20.97
C THR A 100 -2.87 -5.74 -21.43
N TYR A 101 -3.86 -5.94 -20.56
CA TYR A 101 -5.26 -5.81 -20.92
C TYR A 101 -5.65 -4.34 -21.07
N GLN A 102 -6.30 -4.05 -22.19
CA GLN A 102 -6.92 -2.76 -22.45
C GLN A 102 -8.37 -2.79 -21.95
N GLU A 103 -8.97 -1.62 -21.82
CA GLU A 103 -10.39 -1.50 -21.54
C GLU A 103 -11.22 -2.26 -22.58
N GLY A 104 -12.27 -2.95 -22.12
CA GLY A 104 -13.14 -3.79 -22.94
C GLY A 104 -12.67 -5.24 -23.14
N TRP A 105 -11.62 -5.70 -22.45
CA TRP A 105 -11.08 -7.07 -22.63
C TRP A 105 -12.09 -8.19 -22.32
N ASP A 106 -13.03 -7.94 -21.39
CA ASP A 106 -14.14 -8.86 -21.09
C ASP A 106 -15.40 -8.46 -21.87
N SER A 107 -15.47 -8.84 -23.14
CA SER A 107 -16.64 -8.63 -24.01
C SER A 107 -17.12 -7.16 -24.04
N GLY A 108 -16.19 -6.21 -23.96
CA GLY A 108 -16.47 -4.78 -23.95
C GLY A 108 -16.78 -4.16 -22.57
N ARG A 109 -16.72 -4.94 -21.48
CA ARG A 109 -17.07 -4.46 -20.13
C ARG A 109 -15.89 -4.37 -19.15
N GLY A 110 -14.81 -5.10 -19.40
CA GLY A 110 -13.68 -5.16 -18.46
C GLY A 110 -12.84 -3.88 -18.43
N GLY A 111 -12.65 -3.31 -17.26
CA GLY A 111 -11.76 -2.19 -16.99
C GLY A 111 -10.29 -2.57 -17.11
N GLN A 112 -9.43 -1.55 -17.23
CA GLN A 112 -7.99 -1.71 -17.14
C GLN A 112 -7.56 -1.96 -15.69
N LEU A 113 -6.47 -2.69 -15.52
CA LEU A 113 -5.89 -2.96 -14.21
C LEU A 113 -5.59 -1.66 -13.45
N GLN A 114 -6.20 -1.52 -12.27
CA GLN A 114 -6.06 -0.35 -11.42
C GLN A 114 -4.71 -0.35 -10.69
N LEU A 115 -3.97 0.75 -10.81
CA LEU A 115 -2.67 0.89 -10.13
C LEU A 115 -2.81 0.82 -8.61
N GLY A 116 -3.86 1.44 -8.06
CA GLY A 116 -4.14 1.38 -6.63
C GLY A 116 -4.36 -0.05 -6.14
N SER A 117 -5.02 -0.89 -6.93
CA SER A 117 -5.20 -2.31 -6.59
C SER A 117 -3.88 -3.09 -6.53
N LEU A 118 -2.91 -2.76 -7.39
CA LEU A 118 -1.56 -3.33 -7.30
C LEU A 118 -0.81 -2.90 -6.03
N GLU A 119 -0.93 -1.62 -5.63
CA GLU A 119 -0.38 -1.15 -4.36
C GLU A 119 -1.02 -1.89 -3.17
N GLY A 120 -2.35 -2.07 -3.22
CA GLY A 120 -3.11 -2.85 -2.25
C GLY A 120 -2.63 -4.30 -2.17
N LEU A 121 -2.39 -4.96 -3.31
CA LEU A 121 -1.89 -6.33 -3.37
C LEU A 121 -0.52 -6.43 -2.70
N THR A 122 0.40 -5.52 -3.00
CA THR A 122 1.72 -5.49 -2.35
C THR A 122 1.60 -5.31 -0.83
N LYS A 123 0.71 -4.43 -0.36
CA LYS A 123 0.45 -4.24 1.08
C LYS A 123 -0.12 -5.52 1.72
N LEU A 124 -1.12 -6.13 1.10
CA LEU A 124 -1.75 -7.37 1.59
C LEU A 124 -0.73 -8.50 1.75
N LEU A 125 0.08 -8.75 0.71
CA LEU A 125 1.11 -9.80 0.70
C LEU A 125 2.28 -9.53 1.66
N ALA A 126 2.46 -8.29 2.11
CA ALA A 126 3.40 -7.95 3.16
C ALA A 126 2.84 -8.27 4.57
N MET A 127 1.51 -8.32 4.72
CA MET A 127 0.83 -8.56 6.00
C MET A 127 0.41 -10.02 6.20
N VAL A 128 0.04 -10.71 5.12
CA VAL A 128 -0.51 -12.06 5.14
C VAL A 128 0.36 -12.99 4.31
N ASP A 129 0.69 -14.15 4.87
CA ASP A 129 1.34 -15.22 4.12
C ASP A 129 0.30 -16.13 3.48
N LEU A 130 0.14 -15.99 2.17
CA LEU A 130 -0.77 -16.80 1.36
C LEU A 130 -0.06 -17.96 0.65
N GLY A 131 1.26 -18.14 0.82
CA GLY A 131 2.04 -19.07 0.00
C GLY A 131 1.73 -20.56 0.21
N ASN A 132 1.10 -20.91 1.33
CA ASN A 132 0.63 -22.27 1.60
C ASN A 132 -0.85 -22.48 1.22
N ARG A 133 -1.52 -21.43 0.74
CA ARG A 133 -2.90 -21.47 0.27
C ARG A 133 -2.80 -21.56 -1.25
N ASP A 134 -3.45 -22.54 -1.88
CA ASP A 134 -3.44 -22.71 -3.34
C ASP A 134 -4.21 -21.57 -4.00
N ALA A 135 -3.60 -20.38 -3.97
CA ALA A 135 -4.25 -19.11 -4.23
C ALA A 135 -4.14 -18.75 -5.70
N ALA A 136 -5.26 -18.37 -6.29
CA ALA A 136 -5.34 -17.91 -7.66
C ALA A 136 -5.62 -16.41 -7.71
N ILE A 137 -4.97 -15.72 -8.65
CA ILE A 137 -5.23 -14.31 -8.94
C ILE A 137 -6.20 -14.19 -10.12
N PHE A 138 -7.18 -13.33 -9.99
CA PHE A 138 -8.12 -12.90 -11.02
C PHE A 138 -8.13 -11.37 -11.12
N MET A 139 -8.89 -10.85 -12.07
CA MET A 139 -9.14 -9.42 -12.20
C MET A 139 -10.65 -9.21 -12.30
N SER A 140 -11.19 -8.33 -11.46
CA SER A 140 -12.61 -7.98 -11.50
C SER A 140 -12.94 -7.16 -12.74
N PRO A 141 -14.23 -7.03 -13.11
CA PRO A 141 -14.66 -6.17 -14.21
C PRO A 141 -14.25 -4.71 -14.04
N ASP A 142 -14.05 -4.23 -12.81
CA ASP A 142 -13.61 -2.85 -12.55
C ASP A 142 -12.08 -2.68 -12.62
N GLY A 143 -11.35 -3.78 -12.89
CA GLY A 143 -9.91 -3.80 -13.01
C GLY A 143 -9.16 -3.94 -11.68
N ASN A 144 -9.84 -4.36 -10.61
CA ASN A 144 -9.16 -4.67 -9.35
C ASN A 144 -8.61 -6.09 -9.39
N VAL A 145 -7.49 -6.31 -8.71
CA VAL A 145 -6.96 -7.63 -8.43
C VAL A 145 -7.88 -8.34 -7.46
N VAL A 146 -8.19 -9.59 -7.79
CA VAL A 146 -8.94 -10.50 -6.93
C VAL A 146 -8.03 -11.68 -6.59
N VAL A 147 -7.98 -12.10 -5.33
CA VAL A 147 -7.26 -13.29 -4.88
C VAL A 147 -8.26 -14.22 -4.22
N ASN A 148 -8.27 -15.50 -4.60
CA ASN A 148 -9.13 -16.49 -3.96
C ASN A 148 -8.40 -17.82 -3.75
N TRP A 149 -8.89 -18.60 -2.78
CA TRP A 149 -8.41 -19.96 -2.50
C TRP A 149 -9.51 -20.75 -1.78
N HIS A 150 -9.40 -22.08 -1.83
CA HIS A 150 -10.28 -22.95 -1.06
C HIS A 150 -9.79 -23.10 0.39
N ARG A 151 -10.71 -23.04 1.35
CA ARG A 151 -10.48 -23.39 2.76
C ARG A 151 -10.50 -24.91 2.95
N ASN A 152 -10.13 -25.36 4.15
CA ASN A 152 -10.05 -26.78 4.51
C ASN A 152 -11.35 -27.60 4.30
N GLN A 153 -12.50 -26.93 4.18
CA GLN A 153 -13.82 -27.55 3.96
C GLN A 153 -14.31 -27.46 2.51
N GLY A 154 -13.49 -26.95 1.59
CA GLY A 154 -13.82 -26.78 0.18
C GLY A 154 -14.54 -25.47 -0.15
N SER A 155 -14.96 -24.68 0.85
CA SER A 155 -15.52 -23.34 0.62
C SER A 155 -14.46 -22.38 0.07
N LEU A 156 -14.90 -21.45 -0.78
CA LEU A 156 -14.07 -20.41 -1.35
C LEU A 156 -14.00 -19.19 -0.41
N LEU A 157 -12.79 -18.66 -0.22
CA LEU A 157 -12.58 -17.31 0.28
C LEU A 157 -12.06 -16.46 -0.88
N GLU A 158 -12.75 -15.37 -1.18
CA GLU A 158 -12.38 -14.42 -2.24
C GLU A 158 -12.11 -13.04 -1.66
N ILE A 159 -11.10 -12.36 -2.20
CA ILE A 159 -10.67 -11.03 -1.77
C ILE A 159 -10.49 -10.14 -2.98
N GLU A 160 -11.34 -9.13 -3.12
CA GLU A 160 -11.12 -8.03 -4.05
C GLU A 160 -10.32 -6.92 -3.38
N ILE A 161 -9.26 -6.47 -4.05
CA ILE A 161 -8.24 -5.62 -3.48
C ILE A 161 -8.34 -4.21 -4.05
N PHE A 162 -8.51 -3.22 -3.16
CA PHE A 162 -8.43 -1.80 -3.49
C PHE A 162 -7.14 -1.21 -2.92
N GLN A 163 -6.90 0.09 -3.11
CA GLN A 163 -5.66 0.74 -2.68
C GLN A 163 -5.42 0.68 -1.16
N ASP A 164 -6.47 0.94 -0.39
CA ASP A 164 -6.41 1.07 1.07
C ASP A 164 -7.49 0.24 1.78
N THR A 165 -8.21 -0.59 1.05
CA THR A 165 -9.25 -1.49 1.58
C THR A 165 -9.23 -2.83 0.85
N ILE A 166 -9.84 -3.84 1.46
CA ILE A 166 -10.20 -5.10 0.80
C ILE A 166 -11.67 -5.40 1.03
N LEU A 167 -12.30 -6.06 0.06
CA LEU A 167 -13.60 -6.70 0.19
C LEU A 167 -13.37 -8.21 0.24
N CYS A 168 -13.75 -8.83 1.35
CA CYS A 168 -13.68 -10.27 1.52
C CYS A 168 -15.07 -10.87 1.37
N PHE A 169 -15.18 -11.95 0.59
CA PHE A 169 -16.37 -12.78 0.48
C PHE A 169 -16.04 -14.20 0.96
N ASP A 170 -16.72 -14.66 2.02
CA ASP A 170 -16.60 -16.02 2.53
C ASP A 170 -17.84 -16.85 2.16
N GLU A 171 -17.66 -17.83 1.28
CA GLU A 171 -18.74 -18.70 0.81
C GLU A 171 -19.32 -19.58 1.93
N ALA A 172 -18.53 -19.98 2.94
CA ALA A 172 -19.01 -20.84 4.02
C ALA A 172 -20.03 -20.12 4.90
N GLU A 173 -19.85 -18.81 5.09
CA GLU A 173 -20.70 -17.97 5.91
C GLU A 173 -21.73 -17.17 5.10
N ASP A 174 -21.64 -17.23 3.76
CA ASP A 174 -22.40 -16.38 2.83
C ASP A 174 -22.33 -14.91 3.25
N SER A 175 -21.12 -14.44 3.53
CA SER A 175 -20.87 -13.15 4.16
C SER A 175 -19.84 -12.31 3.40
N GLU A 176 -20.02 -10.99 3.48
CA GLU A 176 -19.10 -9.99 2.92
C GLU A 176 -18.57 -9.08 4.03
N ALA A 177 -17.28 -8.76 3.97
CA ALA A 177 -16.63 -7.86 4.90
C ALA A 177 -15.74 -6.85 4.17
N PHE A 178 -15.96 -5.56 4.43
CA PHE A 178 -15.06 -4.49 4.01
C PHE A 178 -14.06 -4.19 5.12
N LEU A 179 -12.77 -4.32 4.82
CA LEU A 179 -11.69 -4.13 5.79
C LEU A 179 -10.74 -3.03 5.31
N SER A 180 -10.27 -2.19 6.22
CA SER A 180 -9.15 -1.31 5.96
C SER A 180 -7.86 -2.11 5.77
N MET A 181 -6.99 -1.62 4.88
CA MET A 181 -5.67 -2.20 4.61
C MET A 181 -4.67 -1.81 5.71
N ASP A 182 -4.98 -2.20 6.95
CA ASP A 182 -4.09 -2.10 8.09
C ASP A 182 -3.88 -3.47 8.74
N ARG A 183 -2.74 -3.62 9.40
CA ARG A 183 -2.29 -4.91 9.93
C ARG A 183 -3.22 -5.50 10.98
N PHE A 184 -3.94 -4.66 11.73
CA PHE A 184 -4.84 -5.14 12.79
C PHE A 184 -6.12 -5.68 12.17
N ALA A 185 -6.80 -4.90 11.33
CA ALA A 185 -8.04 -5.33 10.68
C ALA A 185 -7.83 -6.60 9.82
N VAL A 186 -6.79 -6.61 9.00
CA VAL A 186 -6.45 -7.77 8.18
C VAL A 186 -6.03 -8.96 9.05
N GLY A 187 -5.17 -8.75 10.05
CA GLY A 187 -4.72 -9.82 10.93
C GLY A 187 -5.86 -10.48 11.71
N GLU A 188 -6.77 -9.68 12.26
CA GLU A 188 -7.94 -10.17 13.00
C GLU A 188 -8.85 -11.00 12.09
N TYR A 189 -9.19 -10.52 10.90
CA TYR A 189 -10.03 -11.26 9.96
C TYR A 189 -9.41 -12.61 9.62
N PHE A 190 -8.15 -12.64 9.19
CA PHE A 190 -7.51 -13.89 8.75
C PHE A 190 -7.29 -14.89 9.88
N SER A 191 -7.14 -14.44 11.13
CA SER A 191 -7.01 -15.35 12.28
C SER A 191 -8.28 -16.14 12.61
N HIS A 192 -9.45 -15.64 12.21
CA HIS A 192 -10.74 -16.32 12.40
C HIS A 192 -11.14 -17.18 11.19
N HIS A 193 -10.50 -16.96 10.03
CA HIS A 193 -10.88 -17.56 8.75
C HIS A 193 -9.81 -18.50 8.16
N GLU A 194 -8.93 -19.06 9.00
CA GLU A 194 -8.02 -20.17 8.62
C GLU A 194 -8.72 -21.53 8.47
#